data_AF-A0A2L1TWS7-F1
#
_entry.id   AF-A0A2L1TWS7-F1
#
_cell.length_a   1.000
_cell.length_b   1.000
_cell.length_c   1.000
_cell.angle_alpha   90.00
_cell.angle_beta   90.00
_cell.angle_gamma   90.00
#
_symmetry.space_group_name_H-M   'P 1'
#
loop_
_entity.id
_entity.type
_entity.pdbx_description
1 polymer ?
#
loop_
_entity_poly.entity_id
_entity_poly.type
_entity_poly.pdbx_seq_one_letter_code
_entity_poly.pdbx_strand_id
1 'polypeptide(L)'
;MDNRIALRVELEKAIEETGCTLSSLAEYGGLSIGNLSASLQHKGKLRPITMKQLDTLTEALGLPEGYYYEYYLAEVFSHNNKVAIPRMKSFLIRCAELGKTDLIMNAIHILVEHPKYTELLFSVAEELYLNGLVEESLLFYEEIIQEEKYHHSDRLAISHYRIFRATIGSNAEENYKAVIRFEDFRKNLPENFQLDALLKLSKVCLSLKKWNLTEQFADELRILSTIRYQEELLLMKEGKTEPLITERPLVVYYGQSYLIKSIALFKQGHYEKAKQYIEGYEDLSWFEILDEQGKKEVESFVCGQKRINIV
;
A
#
# COMPACT_ATOMS: atom_id res chain seq x y z
N MET A 1 31.71 -23.01 -1.24
CA MET A 1 31.11 -23.45 0.03
C MET A 1 29.60 -23.33 -0.11
N ASP A 2 28.82 -24.23 0.49
CA ASP A 2 27.37 -24.07 0.55
C ASP A 2 27.08 -22.82 1.40
N ASN A 3 26.59 -21.73 0.80
CA ASN A 3 26.38 -20.47 1.52
C ASN A 3 25.44 -20.61 2.73
N ARG A 4 24.63 -21.68 2.78
CA ARG A 4 23.80 -22.04 3.95
C ARG A 4 24.62 -22.41 5.19
N ILE A 5 25.86 -22.85 5.01
CA ILE A 5 26.78 -23.16 6.10
C ILE A 5 27.42 -21.88 6.62
N ALA A 6 27.60 -20.85 5.77
CA ALA A 6 28.26 -19.61 6.16
C ALA A 6 27.53 -18.90 7.31
N LEU A 7 26.20 -18.74 7.23
CA LEU A 7 25.43 -18.14 8.33
C LEU A 7 25.62 -18.92 9.64
N ARG A 8 25.57 -20.25 9.61
CA ARG A 8 25.69 -21.09 10.80
C ARG A 8 27.08 -21.03 11.40
N VAL A 9 28.11 -21.04 10.55
CA VAL A 9 29.52 -20.92 10.98
C VAL A 9 29.76 -19.58 11.66
N GLU A 10 29.27 -18.47 11.08
CA GLU A 10 29.41 -17.15 11.71
C GLU A 10 28.64 -17.05 13.02
N LEU A 11 27.42 -17.61 13.09
CA LEU A 11 26.65 -17.66 14.33
C LEU A 11 27.36 -18.48 15.42
N GLU A 12 27.87 -19.66 15.08
CA GLU A 12 28.61 -20.50 16.05
C GLU A 12 29.85 -19.80 16.56
N LYS A 13 30.64 -19.20 15.67
CA LYS A 13 31.82 -18.43 16.03
C LYS A 13 31.47 -17.29 17.00
N ALA A 14 30.41 -16.54 16.73
CA ALA A 14 29.98 -15.46 17.61
C ALA A 14 29.49 -15.98 18.99
N ILE A 15 28.82 -17.14 19.02
CA ILE A 15 28.39 -17.78 20.27
C ILE A 15 29.60 -18.22 21.11
N GLU A 16 30.62 -18.80 20.47
CA GLU A 16 31.86 -19.19 21.14
C GLU A 16 32.64 -17.98 21.68
N GLU A 17 32.75 -16.90 20.90
CA GLU A 17 33.48 -15.68 21.27
C GLU A 17 32.82 -14.91 22.42
N THR A 18 31.49 -14.93 22.51
CA THR A 18 30.72 -14.29 23.59
C THR A 18 30.68 -15.13 24.87
N GLY A 19 31.08 -16.40 24.82
CA GLY A 19 31.02 -17.34 25.94
C GLY A 19 29.58 -17.73 26.35
N CYS A 20 28.58 -17.37 25.54
CA CYS A 20 27.19 -17.72 25.77
C CYS A 20 26.97 -19.21 25.48
N THR A 21 26.17 -19.87 26.31
CA THR A 21 25.71 -21.24 26.04
C THR A 21 24.39 -21.21 25.28
N LEU A 22 24.08 -22.27 24.52
CA LEU A 22 22.76 -22.40 23.90
C LEU A 22 21.61 -22.37 24.92
N SER A 23 21.85 -22.77 26.17
CA SER A 23 20.87 -22.67 27.25
C SER A 23 20.62 -21.23 27.69
N SER A 24 21.67 -20.42 27.83
CA SER A 24 21.55 -19.01 28.21
C SER A 24 20.90 -18.17 27.11
N LEU A 25 21.18 -18.48 25.83
CA LEU A 25 20.46 -17.90 24.70
C LEU A 25 18.98 -18.29 24.70
N ALA A 26 18.65 -19.54 25.03
CA ALA A 26 17.26 -20.00 25.11
C ALA A 26 16.49 -19.36 26.29
N GLU A 27 17.17 -19.09 27.41
CA GLU A 27 16.60 -18.31 28.51
C GLU A 27 16.32 -16.86 28.09
N TYR A 28 17.22 -16.23 27.34
CA TYR A 28 17.05 -14.86 26.85
C TYR A 28 15.91 -14.73 25.81
N GLY A 29 15.93 -15.57 24.77
CA GLY A 29 14.96 -15.47 23.67
C GLY A 29 13.67 -16.27 23.86
N GLY A 30 13.54 -17.00 24.97
CA GLY A 30 12.38 -17.85 25.28
C GLY A 30 12.03 -18.84 24.15
N LEU A 31 10.74 -18.99 23.86
CA LEU A 31 10.23 -19.92 22.83
C LEU A 31 10.71 -19.60 21.41
N SER A 32 11.14 -18.36 21.15
CA SER A 32 11.66 -17.99 19.83
C SER A 32 13.03 -18.64 19.57
N ILE A 33 13.86 -18.75 20.61
CA ILE A 33 15.18 -19.40 20.54
C ILE A 33 15.12 -20.89 20.91
N GLY A 34 14.07 -21.33 21.61
CA GLY A 34 13.82 -22.72 21.99
C GLY A 34 13.55 -23.64 20.80
N ASN A 35 14.58 -23.92 19.99
CA ASN A 35 14.72 -24.91 18.91
C ASN A 35 16.00 -24.67 18.07
N LEU A 36 16.79 -23.64 18.37
CA LEU A 36 17.96 -23.24 17.60
C LEU A 36 19.08 -24.28 17.54
N SER A 37 19.22 -25.15 18.55
CA SER A 37 20.18 -26.25 18.50
C SER A 37 19.98 -27.16 17.28
N ALA A 38 18.73 -27.42 16.88
CA ALA A 38 18.42 -28.21 15.69
C ALA A 38 18.63 -27.44 14.38
N SER A 39 18.63 -26.10 14.43
CA SER A 39 18.90 -25.24 13.26
C SER A 39 20.40 -24.97 13.08
N LEU A 40 21.19 -24.97 14.14
CA LEU A 40 22.66 -24.79 14.10
C LEU A 40 23.41 -26.11 13.84
N GLN A 41 22.80 -27.27 14.09
CA GLN A 41 23.43 -28.56 13.81
C GLN A 41 23.87 -28.73 12.34
N HIS A 42 25.17 -29.00 12.14
CA HIS A 42 25.76 -29.32 10.82
C HIS A 42 25.44 -30.73 10.32
N LYS A 43 24.87 -31.60 11.16
CA LYS A 43 24.58 -33.01 10.82
C LYS A 43 23.08 -33.20 10.59
N GLY A 44 22.71 -33.58 9.36
CA GLY A 44 21.34 -33.91 8.98
C GLY A 44 20.66 -32.85 8.11
N LYS A 45 19.33 -32.85 8.08
CA LYS A 45 18.54 -31.86 7.32
C LYS A 45 18.55 -30.52 8.06
N LEU A 46 19.27 -29.54 7.50
CA LEU A 46 19.32 -28.17 8.03
C LEU A 46 17.90 -27.60 8.17
N ARG A 47 17.52 -27.26 9.41
CA ARG A 47 16.26 -26.54 9.66
C ARG A 47 16.44 -25.06 9.32
N PRO A 48 15.53 -24.46 8.54
CA PRO A 48 15.54 -23.03 8.26
C PRO A 48 15.53 -22.18 9.53
N ILE A 49 16.36 -21.13 9.56
CA ILE A 49 16.25 -20.08 10.57
C ILE A 49 15.18 -19.07 10.10
N THR A 50 14.30 -18.63 11.00
CA THR A 50 13.31 -17.56 10.70
C THR A 50 13.91 -16.18 10.96
N MET A 51 13.37 -15.13 10.34
CA MET A 51 13.83 -13.75 10.60
C MET A 51 13.76 -13.39 12.09
N LYS A 52 12.65 -13.72 12.75
CA LYS A 52 12.49 -13.49 14.20
C LYS A 52 13.58 -14.19 15.02
N GLN A 53 13.90 -15.45 14.69
CA GLN A 53 14.99 -16.17 15.35
C GLN A 53 16.35 -15.51 15.13
N LEU A 54 16.61 -15.04 13.91
CA LEU A 54 17.87 -14.38 13.59
C LEU A 54 18.00 -13.07 14.36
N ASP A 55 16.96 -12.25 14.39
CA ASP A 55 16.95 -10.97 15.10
C ASP A 55 17.13 -11.18 16.61
N THR A 56 16.37 -12.10 17.23
CA THR A 56 16.53 -12.40 18.68
C THR A 56 17.92 -12.94 19.00
N LEU A 57 18.51 -13.76 18.13
CA LEU A 57 19.89 -14.22 18.30
C LEU A 57 20.90 -13.09 18.20
N THR A 58 20.74 -12.22 17.19
CA THR A 58 21.63 -11.09 16.95
C THR A 58 21.65 -10.17 18.17
N GLU A 59 20.47 -9.89 18.72
CA GLU A 59 20.29 -9.12 19.95
C GLU A 59 20.93 -9.81 21.17
N ALA A 60 20.69 -11.11 21.35
CA ALA A 60 21.26 -11.87 22.46
C ALA A 60 22.80 -11.94 22.42
N LEU A 61 23.39 -11.84 21.23
CA LEU A 61 24.84 -11.74 21.02
C LEU A 61 25.37 -10.31 21.18
N GLY A 62 24.52 -9.33 21.49
CA GLY A 62 24.90 -7.92 21.65
C GLY A 62 25.30 -7.24 20.33
N LEU A 63 24.85 -7.79 19.19
CA LEU A 63 25.16 -7.28 17.86
C LEU A 63 24.02 -6.38 17.33
N PRO A 64 24.31 -5.43 16.44
CA PRO A 64 23.29 -4.54 15.87
C PRO A 64 22.29 -5.29 14.99
N GLU A 65 21.03 -4.82 14.97
CA GLU A 65 20.00 -5.39 14.08
C GLU A 65 20.45 -5.40 12.61
N GLY A 66 20.11 -6.49 11.90
CA GLY A 66 20.50 -6.66 10.50
C GLY A 66 21.93 -7.18 10.27
N TYR A 67 22.73 -7.41 11.33
CA TYR A 67 24.14 -7.83 11.20
C TYR A 67 24.31 -9.07 10.31
N TYR A 68 23.44 -10.07 10.46
CA TYR A 68 23.54 -11.33 9.72
C TYR A 68 22.73 -11.39 8.42
N TYR A 69 22.12 -10.29 7.96
CA TYR A 69 21.15 -10.33 6.86
C TYR A 69 21.78 -10.72 5.52
N GLU A 70 23.04 -10.33 5.27
CA GLU A 70 23.77 -10.74 4.07
C GLU A 70 23.95 -12.27 4.01
N TYR A 71 24.37 -12.87 5.13
CA TYR A 71 24.48 -14.33 5.26
C TYR A 71 23.12 -15.01 5.18
N TYR A 72 22.08 -14.40 5.75
CA TYR A 72 20.72 -14.92 5.71
C TYR A 72 20.13 -14.95 4.31
N LEU A 73 20.34 -13.90 3.51
CA LEU A 73 19.86 -13.84 2.13
C LEU A 73 20.32 -15.07 1.34
N ALA A 74 21.58 -15.46 1.50
CA ALA A 74 22.13 -16.64 0.85
C ALA A 74 21.50 -17.97 1.34
N GLU A 75 20.96 -18.01 2.57
CA GLU A 75 20.21 -19.15 3.11
C GLU A 75 18.74 -19.22 2.64
N VAL A 76 18.12 -18.07 2.34
CA VAL A 76 16.74 -18.04 1.81
C VAL A 76 16.66 -18.77 0.46
N PHE A 77 17.75 -18.78 -0.31
CA PHE A 77 17.90 -19.58 -1.53
C PHE A 77 18.25 -21.04 -1.18
N SER A 78 17.29 -21.95 -1.41
CA SER A 78 17.47 -23.38 -1.09
C SER A 78 18.20 -24.14 -2.21
N HIS A 79 18.83 -25.28 -1.88
CA HIS A 79 19.30 -26.26 -2.88
C HIS A 79 18.15 -26.59 -3.84
N ASN A 80 18.37 -26.39 -5.14
CA ASN A 80 17.43 -26.45 -6.28
C ASN A 80 16.77 -25.12 -6.72
N ASN A 81 17.34 -23.95 -6.39
CA ASN A 81 16.84 -22.64 -6.82
C ASN A 81 15.38 -22.35 -6.42
N LYS A 82 14.88 -23.03 -5.38
CA LYS A 82 13.53 -22.77 -4.87
C LYS A 82 13.59 -21.68 -3.80
N VAL A 83 12.87 -20.59 -4.04
CA VAL A 83 12.72 -19.49 -3.10
C VAL A 83 11.62 -19.85 -2.10
N ALA A 84 11.95 -19.79 -0.80
CA ALA A 84 10.93 -19.88 0.23
C ALA A 84 10.19 -18.53 0.37
N ILE A 85 9.14 -18.35 -0.43
CA ILE A 85 8.39 -17.08 -0.55
C ILE A 85 8.06 -16.44 0.81
N PRO A 86 7.54 -17.15 1.83
CA PRO A 86 7.27 -16.53 3.13
C PRO A 86 8.52 -15.98 3.83
N ARG A 87 9.65 -16.69 3.75
CA ARG A 87 10.92 -16.23 4.35
C ARG A 87 11.50 -15.05 3.59
N MET A 88 11.41 -15.08 2.26
CA MET A 88 11.83 -13.96 1.43
C MET A 88 10.99 -12.71 1.71
N LYS A 89 9.67 -12.86 1.86
CA LYS A 89 8.78 -11.77 2.27
C LYS A 89 9.22 -11.14 3.59
N SER A 90 9.39 -11.96 4.64
CA SER A 90 9.83 -11.46 5.95
C SER A 90 11.22 -10.80 5.89
N PHE A 91 12.12 -11.34 5.07
CA PHE A 91 13.45 -10.76 4.86
C PHE A 91 13.37 -9.37 4.21
N LEU A 92 12.60 -9.22 3.13
CA LEU A 92 12.43 -7.94 2.43
C LEU A 92 11.80 -6.87 3.32
N ILE A 93 10.77 -7.23 4.10
CA ILE A 93 10.13 -6.31 5.05
C ILE A 93 11.12 -5.83 6.11
N ARG A 94 11.87 -6.75 6.75
CA ARG A 94 12.87 -6.36 7.74
C ARG A 94 14.02 -5.54 7.15
N CYS A 95 14.45 -5.85 5.93
CA CYS A 95 15.44 -5.02 5.24
C CYS A 95 14.92 -3.61 4.98
N ALA A 96 13.64 -3.47 4.63
CA ALA A 96 13.01 -2.17 4.39
C ALA A 96 12.92 -1.36 5.70
N GLU A 97 12.47 -1.98 6.79
CA GLU A 97 12.42 -1.37 8.12
C GLU A 97 13.79 -0.88 8.63
N LEU A 98 14.87 -1.58 8.26
CA LEU A 98 16.24 -1.24 8.65
C LEU A 98 16.99 -0.38 7.61
N GLY A 99 16.33 0.04 6.53
CA GLY A 99 16.96 0.83 5.46
C GLY A 99 18.09 0.10 4.72
N LYS A 100 18.06 -1.24 4.66
CA LYS A 100 19.07 -2.09 4.01
C LYS A 100 18.81 -2.22 2.50
N THR A 101 18.79 -1.10 1.79
CA THR A 101 18.42 -1.04 0.35
C THR A 101 19.29 -1.92 -0.53
N ASP A 102 20.60 -2.00 -0.28
CA ASP A 102 21.51 -2.85 -1.07
C ASP A 102 21.11 -4.34 -1.00
N LEU A 103 20.68 -4.80 0.18
CA LEU A 103 20.22 -6.18 0.37
C LEU A 103 18.86 -6.44 -0.30
N ILE A 104 17.99 -5.43 -0.32
CA ILE A 104 16.72 -5.48 -1.06
C ILE A 104 16.99 -5.64 -2.55
N MET A 105 17.87 -4.81 -3.13
CA MET A 105 18.21 -4.87 -4.55
C MET A 105 18.87 -6.20 -4.91
N ASN A 106 19.76 -6.72 -4.07
CA ASN A 106 20.35 -8.05 -4.25
C ASN A 106 19.29 -9.14 -4.23
N ALA A 107 18.33 -9.09 -3.31
CA ALA A 107 17.24 -10.04 -3.26
C ALA A 107 16.34 -9.96 -4.51
N ILE A 108 15.99 -8.75 -4.95
CA ILE A 108 15.20 -8.50 -6.16
C ILE A 108 15.89 -9.10 -7.39
N HIS A 109 17.19 -8.84 -7.58
CA HIS A 109 17.95 -9.36 -8.71
C HIS A 109 17.88 -10.89 -8.81
N ILE A 110 17.88 -11.58 -7.66
CA ILE A 110 17.77 -13.04 -7.64
C ILE A 110 16.32 -13.49 -7.87
N LEU A 111 15.33 -12.70 -7.46
CA LEU A 111 13.93 -13.04 -7.58
C LEU A 111 13.34 -12.80 -8.97
N VAL A 112 13.95 -11.97 -9.82
CA VAL A 112 13.36 -11.54 -11.10
C VAL A 112 12.92 -12.71 -11.99
N GLU A 113 13.66 -13.83 -11.96
CA GLU A 113 13.36 -15.04 -12.72
C GLU A 113 12.26 -15.94 -12.09
N HIS A 114 11.80 -15.60 -10.88
CA HIS A 114 10.82 -16.40 -10.17
C HIS A 114 9.39 -16.10 -10.66
N PRO A 115 8.55 -17.10 -10.97
CA PRO A 115 7.23 -16.87 -11.59
C PRO A 115 6.25 -16.09 -10.70
N LYS A 116 6.49 -16.05 -9.39
CA LYS A 116 5.69 -15.29 -8.40
C LYS A 116 6.36 -14.01 -7.91
N TYR A 117 7.38 -13.53 -8.61
CA TYR A 117 8.17 -12.38 -8.21
C TYR A 117 7.31 -11.13 -7.98
N THR A 118 6.49 -10.74 -8.96
CA THR A 118 5.64 -9.54 -8.84
C THR A 118 4.55 -9.70 -7.77
N GLU A 119 4.00 -10.91 -7.59
CA GLU A 119 3.05 -11.24 -6.51
C GLU A 119 3.69 -11.05 -5.13
N LEU A 120 4.92 -11.53 -4.95
CA LEU A 120 5.69 -11.37 -3.71
C LEU A 120 6.00 -9.90 -3.43
N LEU A 121 6.55 -9.16 -4.42
CA LEU A 121 6.88 -7.74 -4.24
C LEU A 121 5.65 -6.92 -3.89
N PHE A 122 4.52 -7.16 -4.56
CA PHE A 122 3.27 -6.47 -4.25
C PHE A 122 2.80 -6.75 -2.83
N SER A 123 2.92 -8.00 -2.37
CA SER A 123 2.58 -8.37 -1.00
C SER A 123 3.48 -7.70 0.04
N VAL A 124 4.77 -7.49 -0.26
CA VAL A 124 5.68 -6.72 0.60
C VAL A 124 5.29 -5.24 0.59
N ALA A 125 5.06 -4.66 -0.58
CA ALA A 125 4.69 -3.26 -0.75
C ALA A 125 3.42 -2.89 0.03
N GLU A 126 2.34 -3.66 -0.15
CA GLU A 126 1.08 -3.40 0.56
C GLU A 126 1.22 -3.57 2.08
N GLU A 127 2.00 -4.54 2.56
CA GLU A 127 2.22 -4.72 4.00
C GLU A 127 2.96 -3.52 4.61
N LEU A 128 4.03 -3.05 3.96
CA LEU A 128 4.76 -1.85 4.38
C LEU A 128 3.85 -0.61 4.36
N TYR A 129 3.11 -0.40 3.26
CA TYR A 129 2.21 0.73 3.09
C TYR A 129 1.12 0.77 4.17
N LEU A 130 0.46 -0.37 4.42
CA LEU A 130 -0.62 -0.48 5.41
C LEU A 130 -0.12 -0.35 6.86
N ASN A 131 1.14 -0.72 7.11
CA ASN A 131 1.80 -0.51 8.41
C ASN A 131 2.36 0.91 8.60
N GLY A 132 2.19 1.80 7.61
CA GLY A 132 2.62 3.21 7.69
C GLY A 132 4.03 3.49 7.19
N LEU A 133 4.77 2.47 6.74
CA LEU A 133 6.08 2.58 6.09
C LEU A 133 5.91 2.91 4.62
N VAL A 134 5.32 4.08 4.36
CA VAL A 134 4.88 4.49 3.02
C VAL A 134 6.09 4.72 2.10
N GLU A 135 7.12 5.42 2.56
CA GLU A 135 8.30 5.72 1.74
C GLU A 135 9.06 4.45 1.37
N GLU A 136 9.21 3.52 2.32
CA GLU A 136 9.88 2.24 2.13
C GLU A 136 9.12 1.34 1.14
N SER A 137 7.78 1.46 1.10
CA SER A 137 6.95 0.70 0.16
C SER A 137 7.12 1.14 -1.30
N LEU A 138 7.53 2.39 -1.55
CA LEU A 138 7.58 2.96 -2.91
C LEU A 138 8.54 2.22 -3.82
N LEU A 139 9.70 1.81 -3.30
CA LEU A 139 10.68 1.02 -4.07
C LEU A 139 10.03 -0.23 -4.66
N PHE A 140 9.25 -0.96 -3.86
CA PHE A 140 8.62 -2.20 -4.33
C PHE A 140 7.52 -1.94 -5.36
N TYR A 141 6.74 -0.86 -5.21
CA TYR A 141 5.75 -0.46 -6.23
C TYR A 141 6.41 -0.05 -7.55
N GLU A 142 7.55 0.65 -7.49
CA GLU A 142 8.32 1.02 -8.69
C GLU A 142 8.79 -0.21 -9.47
N GLU A 143 9.34 -1.20 -8.76
CA GLU A 143 9.80 -2.46 -9.38
C GLU A 143 8.64 -3.21 -10.05
N ILE A 144 7.46 -3.24 -9.42
CA ILE A 144 6.26 -3.86 -10.03
C ILE A 144 5.86 -3.14 -11.32
N ILE A 145 5.92 -1.81 -11.35
CA ILE A 145 5.57 -1.01 -12.54
C ILE A 145 6.54 -1.26 -13.69
N GLN A 146 7.82 -1.47 -13.40
CA GLN A 146 8.84 -1.75 -14.42
C GLN A 146 8.68 -3.14 -15.03
N GLU A 147 8.29 -4.13 -14.22
CA GLU A 147 8.33 -5.54 -14.60
C GLU A 147 6.98 -6.12 -15.07
N GLU A 148 5.86 -5.58 -14.59
CA GLU A 148 4.53 -6.13 -14.91
C GLU A 148 4.09 -5.74 -16.33
N LYS A 149 4.09 -6.75 -17.22
CA LYS A 149 3.76 -6.58 -18.66
C LYS A 149 2.27 -6.39 -18.93
N TYR A 150 1.40 -6.80 -18.01
CA TYR A 150 -0.06 -6.79 -18.22
C TYR A 150 -0.68 -5.50 -17.67
N HIS A 151 -0.98 -4.57 -18.57
CA HIS A 151 -1.56 -3.25 -18.25
C HIS A 151 -2.89 -3.29 -17.47
N HIS A 152 -3.62 -4.41 -17.49
CA HIS A 152 -4.90 -4.60 -16.78
C HIS A 152 -4.76 -5.36 -15.45
N SER A 153 -3.55 -5.57 -14.95
CA SER A 153 -3.36 -6.17 -13.63
C SER A 153 -3.78 -5.20 -12.52
N ASP A 154 -4.67 -5.64 -11.61
CA ASP A 154 -5.06 -4.86 -10.43
C ASP A 154 -3.83 -4.39 -9.64
N ARG A 155 -2.79 -5.23 -9.54
CA ARG A 155 -1.53 -4.89 -8.85
C ARG A 155 -0.84 -3.69 -9.48
N LEU A 156 -0.82 -3.61 -10.81
CA LEU A 156 -0.21 -2.50 -11.52
C LEU A 156 -0.99 -1.20 -11.26
N ALA A 157 -2.32 -1.25 -11.37
CA ALA A 157 -3.17 -0.09 -11.12
C ALA A 157 -3.06 0.40 -9.67
N ILE A 158 -3.07 -0.52 -8.69
CA ILE A 158 -2.87 -0.20 -7.27
C ILE A 158 -1.48 0.40 -7.05
N SER A 159 -0.43 -0.14 -7.68
CA SER A 159 0.94 0.38 -7.54
C SER A 159 1.03 1.85 -8.00
N HIS A 160 0.49 2.17 -9.19
CA HIS A 160 0.42 3.56 -9.66
C HIS A 160 -0.39 4.45 -8.69
N TYR A 161 -1.49 3.94 -8.16
CA TYR A 161 -2.32 4.69 -7.20
C TYR A 161 -1.62 4.95 -5.87
N ARG A 162 -0.91 3.97 -5.32
CA ARG A 162 -0.17 4.08 -4.04
C ARG A 162 0.96 5.09 -4.14
N ILE A 163 1.74 5.02 -5.22
CA ILE A 163 2.77 6.02 -5.53
C ILE A 163 2.14 7.41 -5.68
N PHE A 164 1.08 7.54 -6.48
CA PHE A 164 0.37 8.82 -6.64
C PHE A 164 0.00 9.41 -5.28
N ARG A 165 -0.65 8.65 -4.40
CA ARG A 165 -1.04 9.14 -3.07
C ARG A 165 0.15 9.61 -2.23
N ALA A 166 1.25 8.88 -2.26
CA ALA A 166 2.46 9.19 -1.49
C ALA A 166 3.18 10.43 -2.02
N THR A 167 3.23 10.61 -3.34
CA THR A 167 3.92 11.74 -3.98
C THR A 167 3.19 13.08 -3.82
N ILE A 168 1.87 13.09 -3.63
CA ILE A 168 1.12 14.35 -3.48
C ILE A 168 1.56 15.11 -2.23
N GLY A 169 2.16 16.28 -2.45
CA GLY A 169 2.64 17.17 -1.41
C GLY A 169 2.45 18.65 -1.77
N SER A 170 3.39 19.49 -1.33
CA SER A 170 3.31 20.95 -1.50
C SER A 170 3.81 21.45 -2.87
N ASN A 171 4.56 20.62 -3.61
CA ASN A 171 5.13 21.01 -4.90
C ASN A 171 4.12 20.76 -6.04
N ALA A 172 3.67 21.84 -6.69
CA ALA A 172 2.68 21.77 -7.76
C ALA A 172 3.17 21.00 -9.01
N GLU A 173 4.45 21.10 -9.36
CA GLU A 173 5.01 20.43 -10.53
C GLU A 173 5.04 18.91 -10.31
N GLU A 174 5.55 18.47 -9.15
CA GLU A 174 5.60 17.05 -8.79
C GLU A 174 4.19 16.46 -8.65
N ASN A 175 3.24 17.22 -8.08
CA ASN A 175 1.84 16.82 -8.04
C ASN A 175 1.26 16.60 -9.45
N TYR A 176 1.61 17.47 -10.41
CA TYR A 176 1.11 17.31 -11.78
C TYR A 176 1.74 16.10 -12.49
N LYS A 177 3.05 15.86 -12.29
CA LYS A 177 3.73 14.65 -12.78
C LYS A 177 3.07 13.39 -12.23
N ALA A 178 2.73 13.38 -10.94
CA ALA A 178 2.04 12.26 -10.30
C ALA A 178 0.64 12.02 -10.90
N VAL A 179 -0.11 13.08 -11.22
CA VAL A 179 -1.41 12.97 -11.91
C VAL A 179 -1.24 12.29 -13.28
N ILE A 180 -0.33 12.78 -14.12
CA ILE A 180 -0.09 12.24 -15.47
C ILE A 180 0.30 10.76 -15.39
N ARG A 181 1.16 10.40 -14.42
CA ARG A 181 1.62 9.02 -14.25
C ARG A 181 0.50 8.04 -13.86
N PHE A 182 -0.54 8.51 -13.15
CA PHE A 182 -1.60 7.65 -12.63
C PHE A 182 -2.88 7.69 -13.46
N GLU A 183 -3.19 8.80 -14.13
CA GLU A 183 -4.53 9.02 -14.70
C GLU A 183 -5.00 7.89 -15.62
N ASP A 184 -4.13 7.34 -16.47
CA ASP A 184 -4.48 6.28 -17.42
C ASP A 184 -4.80 4.94 -16.74
N PHE A 185 -4.31 4.72 -15.53
CA PHE A 185 -4.52 3.48 -14.76
C PHE A 185 -5.75 3.52 -13.87
N ARG A 186 -6.33 4.71 -13.62
CA ARG A 186 -7.42 4.88 -12.65
C ARG A 186 -8.64 3.99 -12.91
N LYS A 187 -8.92 3.67 -14.17
CA LYS A 187 -10.07 2.83 -14.59
C LYS A 187 -9.82 1.33 -14.38
N ASN A 188 -8.55 0.94 -14.28
CA ASN A 188 -8.14 -0.44 -14.01
C ASN A 188 -8.03 -0.72 -12.51
N LEU A 189 -8.30 0.27 -11.65
CA LEU A 189 -8.34 0.03 -10.21
C LEU A 189 -9.52 -0.88 -9.86
N PRO A 190 -9.36 -1.74 -8.83
CA PRO A 190 -10.51 -2.42 -8.24
C PRO A 190 -11.55 -1.42 -7.74
N GLU A 191 -12.82 -1.82 -7.79
CA GLU A 191 -13.97 -0.91 -7.59
C GLU A 191 -13.91 -0.14 -6.27
N ASN A 192 -13.42 -0.79 -5.21
CA ASN A 192 -13.28 -0.20 -3.88
C ASN A 192 -12.27 0.96 -3.81
N PHE A 193 -11.36 1.08 -4.79
CA PHE A 193 -10.37 2.16 -4.86
C PHE A 193 -10.77 3.29 -5.81
N GLN A 194 -11.64 3.03 -6.80
CA GLN A 194 -11.90 3.98 -7.89
C GLN A 194 -12.48 5.30 -7.39
N LEU A 195 -13.43 5.26 -6.45
CA LEU A 195 -14.08 6.46 -5.90
C LEU A 195 -13.09 7.35 -5.15
N ASP A 196 -12.23 6.75 -4.32
CA ASP A 196 -11.19 7.48 -3.59
C ASP A 196 -10.12 8.06 -4.52
N ALA A 197 -9.72 7.28 -5.53
CA ALA A 197 -8.77 7.72 -6.54
C ALA A 197 -9.30 8.93 -7.33
N LEU A 198 -10.55 8.88 -7.80
CA LEU A 198 -11.19 9.97 -8.54
C LEU A 198 -11.39 11.22 -7.66
N LEU A 199 -11.76 11.04 -6.39
CA LEU A 199 -11.87 12.14 -5.45
C LEU A 199 -10.50 12.81 -5.20
N LYS A 200 -9.43 12.03 -5.06
CA LYS A 200 -8.08 12.56 -4.87
C LYS A 200 -7.57 13.25 -6.15
N LEU A 201 -7.74 12.64 -7.32
CA LEU A 201 -7.38 13.21 -8.62
C LEU A 201 -8.06 14.55 -8.87
N SER A 202 -9.38 14.62 -8.66
CA SER A 202 -10.16 15.84 -8.86
C SER A 202 -9.71 16.97 -7.92
N LYS A 203 -9.45 16.67 -6.64
CA LYS A 203 -8.92 17.66 -5.67
C LYS A 203 -7.52 18.16 -6.01
N VAL A 204 -6.62 17.28 -6.43
CA VAL A 204 -5.26 17.66 -6.84
C VAL A 204 -5.32 18.50 -8.11
N CYS A 205 -6.11 18.11 -9.12
CA CYS A 205 -6.26 18.90 -10.33
C CYS A 205 -6.88 20.28 -10.05
N LEU A 206 -7.82 20.35 -9.09
CA LEU A 206 -8.42 21.60 -8.66
C LEU A 206 -7.38 22.55 -8.06
N SER A 207 -6.52 22.07 -7.15
CA SER A 207 -5.46 22.88 -6.55
C SER A 207 -4.41 23.34 -7.57
N LEU A 208 -4.16 22.51 -8.59
CA LEU A 208 -3.30 22.82 -9.74
C LEU A 208 -3.96 23.72 -10.79
N LYS A 209 -5.24 24.10 -10.60
CA LYS A 209 -6.03 24.89 -11.57
C LYS A 209 -6.14 24.22 -12.95
N LYS A 210 -6.04 22.89 -13.01
CA LYS A 210 -6.26 22.09 -14.22
C LYS A 210 -7.75 21.85 -14.40
N TRP A 211 -8.47 22.90 -14.79
CA TRP A 211 -9.93 22.91 -14.78
C TRP A 211 -10.55 21.79 -15.60
N ASN A 212 -10.09 21.57 -16.85
CA ASN A 212 -10.61 20.50 -17.70
C ASN A 212 -10.48 19.11 -17.06
N LEU A 213 -9.33 18.79 -16.46
CA LEU A 213 -9.12 17.51 -15.76
C LEU A 213 -9.95 17.42 -14.47
N THR A 214 -10.04 18.53 -13.74
CA THR A 214 -10.87 18.63 -12.53
C THR A 214 -12.32 18.29 -12.85
N GLU A 215 -12.84 18.91 -13.91
CA GLU A 215 -14.19 18.68 -14.41
C GLU A 215 -14.42 17.24 -14.86
N GLN A 216 -13.47 16.69 -15.63
CA GLN A 216 -13.53 15.31 -16.11
C GLN A 216 -13.58 14.30 -14.95
N PHE A 217 -12.65 14.39 -13.99
CA PHE A 217 -12.62 13.47 -12.85
C PHE A 217 -13.80 13.66 -11.91
N ALA A 218 -14.31 14.89 -11.77
CA ALA A 218 -15.52 15.15 -11.00
C ALA A 218 -16.76 14.54 -11.65
N ASP A 219 -16.93 14.65 -12.98
CA ASP A 219 -18.04 13.99 -13.68
C ASP A 219 -17.94 12.46 -13.60
N GLU A 220 -16.74 11.90 -13.73
CA GLU A 220 -16.49 10.45 -13.57
C GLU A 220 -16.84 9.98 -12.15
N LEU A 221 -16.41 10.73 -11.12
CA LEU A 221 -16.74 10.45 -9.72
C LEU A 221 -18.26 10.49 -9.47
N ARG A 222 -18.95 11.47 -10.04
CA ARG A 222 -20.41 11.63 -9.91
C ARG A 222 -21.15 10.45 -10.52
N ILE A 223 -20.77 10.06 -11.73
CA ILE A 223 -21.40 8.95 -12.44
C ILE A 223 -21.19 7.64 -11.66
N LEU A 224 -19.94 7.37 -11.25
CA LEU A 224 -19.61 6.14 -10.54
C LEU A 224 -20.32 6.07 -9.18
N SER A 225 -20.26 7.13 -8.38
CA SER A 225 -20.95 7.16 -7.07
C SER A 225 -22.46 6.99 -7.19
N THR A 226 -23.07 7.56 -8.24
CA THR A 226 -24.51 7.39 -8.51
C THR A 226 -24.86 5.95 -8.86
N ILE A 227 -24.10 5.32 -9.75
CA ILE A 227 -24.32 3.92 -10.16
C ILE A 227 -24.19 2.99 -8.95
N ARG A 228 -23.10 3.14 -8.17
CA ARG A 228 -22.87 2.32 -6.97
C ARG A 228 -23.98 2.46 -5.94
N TYR A 229 -24.46 3.69 -5.71
CA TYR A 229 -25.55 3.92 -4.76
C TYR A 229 -26.86 3.26 -5.22
N GLN A 230 -27.18 3.32 -6.52
CA GLN A 230 -28.36 2.65 -7.07
C GLN A 230 -28.27 1.13 -6.94
N GLU A 231 -27.10 0.54 -7.21
CA GLU A 231 -26.86 -0.90 -7.01
C GLU A 231 -27.03 -1.30 -5.54
N GLU A 232 -26.46 -0.53 -4.61
CA GLU A 232 -26.56 -0.79 -3.17
C GLU A 232 -28.02 -0.70 -2.67
N LEU A 233 -28.77 0.28 -3.16
CA LEU A 233 -30.19 0.45 -2.85
C LEU A 233 -31.05 -0.72 -3.38
N LEU A 234 -30.72 -1.26 -4.56
CA LEU A 234 -31.39 -2.45 -5.09
C LEU A 234 -31.09 -3.69 -4.25
N LEU A 235 -29.83 -3.91 -3.88
CA LEU A 235 -29.43 -5.03 -3.02
C LEU A 235 -30.11 -4.96 -1.66
N MET A 236 -30.17 -3.78 -1.05
CA MET A 236 -30.89 -3.55 0.21
C MET A 236 -32.38 -3.92 0.10
N LYS A 237 -33.04 -3.52 -0.99
CA LYS A 237 -34.46 -3.86 -1.25
C LYS A 237 -34.68 -5.36 -1.47
N GLU A 238 -33.68 -6.07 -1.96
CA GLU A 238 -33.68 -7.54 -2.12
C GLU A 238 -33.27 -8.30 -0.85
N GLY A 239 -32.90 -7.61 0.24
CA GLY A 239 -32.43 -8.22 1.48
C GLY A 239 -30.99 -8.76 1.43
N LYS A 240 -30.18 -8.35 0.45
CA LYS A 240 -28.75 -8.67 0.34
C LYS A 240 -27.92 -7.53 0.95
N THR A 241 -26.85 -7.86 1.68
CA THR A 241 -26.14 -6.90 2.56
C THR A 241 -24.62 -6.99 2.45
N GLU A 242 -24.09 -7.05 1.23
CA GLU A 242 -22.65 -6.87 1.01
C GLU A 242 -22.42 -5.52 0.31
N PRO A 243 -22.32 -4.42 1.08
CA PRO A 243 -22.02 -3.11 0.52
C PRO A 243 -20.57 -3.04 0.05
N LEU A 244 -20.31 -2.22 -0.97
CA LEU A 244 -18.95 -1.94 -1.42
C LEU A 244 -18.19 -1.19 -0.31
N ILE A 245 -17.12 -1.78 0.19
CA ILE A 245 -16.27 -1.14 1.20
C ILE A 245 -15.44 -0.04 0.52
N THR A 246 -15.68 1.20 0.91
CA THR A 246 -14.97 2.40 0.43
C THR A 246 -14.42 3.18 1.63
N GLU A 247 -13.46 4.09 1.44
CA GLU A 247 -12.94 4.86 2.57
C GLU A 247 -13.98 5.83 3.18
N ARG A 248 -15.04 6.17 2.42
CA ARG A 248 -16.06 7.15 2.78
C ARG A 248 -17.45 6.72 2.32
N PRO A 249 -18.53 7.14 2.98
CA PRO A 249 -19.88 6.89 2.49
C PRO A 249 -20.12 7.43 1.08
N LEU A 250 -20.95 6.75 0.28
CA LEU A 250 -21.21 7.12 -1.12
C LEU A 250 -21.72 8.56 -1.30
N VAL A 251 -22.52 9.05 -0.35
CA VAL A 251 -23.01 10.43 -0.32
C VAL A 251 -21.88 11.46 -0.33
N VAL A 252 -20.72 11.12 0.26
CA VAL A 252 -19.56 12.01 0.31
C VAL A 252 -18.96 12.16 -1.09
N TYR A 253 -18.76 11.05 -1.81
CA TYR A 253 -18.24 11.10 -3.18
C TYR A 253 -19.20 11.84 -4.10
N TYR A 254 -20.50 11.58 -3.97
CA TYR A 254 -21.54 12.27 -4.72
C TYR A 254 -21.49 13.78 -4.47
N GLY A 255 -21.63 14.23 -3.22
CA GLY A 255 -21.62 15.66 -2.90
C GLY A 255 -20.30 16.36 -3.26
N GLN A 256 -19.16 15.69 -3.04
CA GLN A 256 -17.85 16.24 -3.40
C GLN A 256 -17.69 16.38 -4.92
N SER A 257 -18.23 15.44 -5.71
CA SER A 257 -18.16 15.51 -7.17
C SER A 257 -18.85 16.78 -7.71
N TYR A 258 -20.05 17.08 -7.23
CA TYR A 258 -20.77 18.30 -7.61
C TYR A 258 -20.09 19.57 -7.11
N LEU A 259 -19.61 19.58 -5.86
CA LEU A 259 -18.89 20.73 -5.28
C LEU A 259 -17.63 21.06 -6.07
N ILE A 260 -16.80 20.06 -6.39
CA ILE A 260 -15.54 20.28 -7.12
C ILE A 260 -15.84 20.78 -8.54
N LYS A 261 -16.83 20.20 -9.21
CA LYS A 261 -17.27 20.61 -10.55
C LYS A 261 -17.81 22.04 -10.56
N SER A 262 -18.62 22.43 -9.57
CA SER A 262 -19.16 23.78 -9.49
C SER A 262 -18.06 24.83 -9.25
N ILE A 263 -17.07 24.53 -8.41
CA ILE A 263 -15.90 25.40 -8.20
C ILE A 263 -15.11 25.57 -9.51
N ALA A 264 -14.83 24.46 -10.22
CA ALA A 264 -14.09 24.52 -11.49
C ALA A 264 -14.82 25.36 -12.55
N LEU A 265 -16.13 25.20 -12.69
CA LEU A 265 -16.95 26.01 -13.60
C LEU A 265 -16.98 27.49 -13.18
N PHE A 266 -17.14 27.77 -11.89
CA PHE A 266 -17.15 29.12 -11.35
C PHE A 266 -15.82 29.84 -11.62
N LYS A 267 -14.68 29.18 -11.40
CA LYS A 267 -13.34 29.73 -11.64
C LYS A 267 -13.06 29.99 -13.13
N GLN A 268 -13.80 29.35 -14.03
CA GLN A 268 -13.75 29.59 -15.48
C GLN A 268 -14.78 30.64 -15.96
N GLY A 269 -15.60 31.19 -15.06
CA GLY A 269 -16.64 32.17 -15.41
C GLY A 269 -17.95 31.56 -15.93
N HIS A 270 -18.12 30.24 -15.86
CA HIS A 270 -19.34 29.53 -16.26
C HIS A 270 -20.37 29.50 -15.11
N TYR A 271 -20.79 30.67 -14.64
CA TYR A 271 -21.59 30.83 -13.41
C TYR A 271 -22.94 30.11 -13.45
N GLU A 272 -23.69 30.20 -14.54
CA GLU A 272 -25.00 29.53 -14.66
C GLU A 272 -24.87 28.00 -14.58
N LYS A 273 -23.84 27.44 -15.24
CA LYS A 273 -23.55 26.01 -15.12
C LYS A 273 -23.11 25.64 -13.71
N ALA A 274 -22.27 26.46 -13.09
CA ALA A 274 -21.84 26.24 -11.71
C ALA A 274 -23.04 26.18 -10.74
N LYS A 275 -24.04 27.05 -10.93
CA LYS A 275 -25.28 27.07 -10.14
C LYS A 275 -26.08 25.76 -10.28
N GLN A 276 -26.21 25.22 -11.49
CA GLN A 276 -26.88 23.92 -11.70
C GLN A 276 -26.19 22.78 -10.94
N TYR A 277 -24.85 22.78 -10.88
CA TYR A 277 -24.11 21.81 -10.08
C TYR A 277 -24.21 22.07 -8.58
N ILE A 278 -24.40 23.33 -8.15
CA ILE A 278 -24.67 23.66 -6.76
C ILE A 278 -26.00 23.05 -6.30
N GLU A 279 -27.06 23.26 -7.08
CA GLU A 279 -28.40 22.72 -6.80
C GLU A 279 -28.38 21.18 -6.64
N GLY A 280 -27.49 20.50 -7.37
CA GLY A 280 -27.34 19.04 -7.31
C GLY A 280 -26.81 18.45 -6.00
N TYR A 281 -26.21 19.26 -5.11
CA TYR A 281 -25.79 18.79 -3.78
C TYR A 281 -26.38 19.60 -2.61
N GLU A 282 -27.24 20.59 -2.90
CA GLU A 282 -27.90 21.38 -1.85
C GLU A 282 -28.92 20.55 -1.06
N ASP A 283 -29.58 19.59 -1.71
CA ASP A 283 -30.45 18.62 -1.07
C ASP A 283 -29.94 17.19 -1.30
N LEU A 284 -29.41 16.60 -0.23
CA LEU A 284 -28.96 15.19 -0.19
C LEU A 284 -29.87 14.33 0.71
N SER A 285 -31.06 14.84 1.09
CA SER A 285 -32.00 14.13 1.96
C SER A 285 -32.58 12.86 1.35
N TRP A 286 -32.47 12.71 0.02
CA TRP A 286 -32.91 11.53 -0.72
C TRP A 286 -31.95 10.33 -0.57
N PHE A 287 -30.78 10.49 0.05
CA PHE A 287 -29.91 9.37 0.40
C PHE A 287 -30.51 8.57 1.57
N GLU A 288 -30.97 7.36 1.28
CA GLU A 288 -31.56 6.42 2.23
C GLU A 288 -30.48 5.66 3.02
N ILE A 289 -29.37 5.32 2.36
CA ILE A 289 -28.25 4.58 2.96
C ILE A 289 -27.24 5.59 3.52
N LEU A 290 -27.38 5.90 4.80
CA LEU A 290 -26.51 6.84 5.52
C LEU A 290 -26.08 6.27 6.86
N ASP A 291 -24.76 6.13 7.04
CA ASP A 291 -24.15 5.94 8.34
C ASP A 291 -24.00 7.28 9.09
N GLU A 292 -23.54 7.23 10.33
CA GLU A 292 -23.35 8.43 11.17
C GLU A 292 -22.36 9.43 10.55
N GLN A 293 -21.36 8.95 9.81
CA GLN A 293 -20.43 9.83 9.10
C GLN A 293 -21.13 10.52 7.92
N GLY A 294 -21.90 9.78 7.13
CA GLY A 294 -22.67 10.28 5.99
C GLY A 294 -23.67 11.35 6.39
N LYS A 295 -24.38 11.18 7.51
CA LYS A 295 -25.31 12.20 8.05
C LYS A 295 -24.60 13.51 8.38
N LYS A 296 -23.48 13.46 9.11
CA LYS A 296 -22.66 14.64 9.42
C LYS A 296 -22.16 15.34 8.16
N GLU A 297 -21.78 14.56 7.16
CA GLU A 297 -21.28 15.08 5.90
C GLU A 297 -22.37 15.84 5.13
N VAL A 298 -23.58 15.26 5.05
CA VAL A 298 -24.79 15.90 4.48
C VAL A 298 -25.08 17.22 5.18
N GLU A 299 -25.09 17.26 6.52
CA GLU A 299 -25.29 18.50 7.28
C GLU A 299 -24.24 19.57 6.93
N SER A 300 -22.97 19.18 6.73
CA SER A 300 -21.91 20.13 6.36
C SER A 300 -22.07 20.73 4.95
N PHE A 301 -22.67 19.96 4.02
CA PHE A 301 -23.01 20.47 2.68
C PHE A 301 -24.16 21.47 2.74
N VAL A 302 -25.21 21.15 3.51
CA VAL A 302 -26.39 22.01 3.71
C VAL A 302 -26.02 23.32 4.40
N CYS A 303 -25.18 23.29 5.44
CA CYS A 303 -24.74 24.48 6.17
C CYS A 303 -23.70 25.33 5.40
N GLY A 304 -23.30 24.94 4.19
CA GLY A 304 -22.30 25.67 3.39
C GLY A 304 -20.88 25.64 3.96
N GLN A 305 -20.62 24.89 5.03
CA GLN A 305 -19.35 24.84 5.75
C GLN A 305 -18.18 24.41 4.83
N LYS A 306 -18.45 23.52 3.85
CA LYS A 306 -17.44 23.07 2.87
C LYS A 306 -17.13 24.07 1.77
N ARG A 307 -17.97 25.09 1.55
CA ARG A 307 -17.66 26.19 0.61
C ARG A 307 -16.54 27.09 1.17
N ILE A 308 -16.35 27.10 2.49
CA ILE A 308 -15.41 27.98 3.21
C ILE A 308 -13.99 27.39 3.27
N ASN A 309 -13.85 26.07 3.42
CA ASN A 309 -12.55 25.41 3.64
C ASN A 309 -11.74 25.10 2.36
N ILE A 310 -12.19 25.56 1.18
CA ILE A 310 -11.55 25.29 -0.12
C ILE A 310 -11.17 26.61 -0.84
N VAL A 311 -11.53 27.77 -0.29
CA VAL A 311 -11.15 29.10 -0.82
C VAL A 311 -9.91 29.62 -0.11
#